data_AF-A0A838HER5-F1
#
_entry.id   AF-A0A838HER5-F1
#
_cell.length_a   1.000
_cell.length_b   1.000
_cell.length_c   1.000
_cell.angle_alpha   90.00
_cell.angle_beta   90.00
_cell.angle_gamma   90.00
#
_symmetry.space_group_name_H-M   'P 1'
#
loop_
_entity.id
_entity.type
_entity.pdbx_description
1 polymer ?
#
loop_
_entity_poly.entity_id
_entity_poly.type
_entity_poly.pdbx_seq_one_letter_code
_entity_poly.pdbx_strand_id
1 'polypeptide(L)'
;PPAEKYLLLSLLRKREHLARARSEIVPEDFTVPACRRIYEVLLELDDAQREAPDGLVMDRSDPEMQGVLAELLLSEESLADETDWIFRDSLLAVRERAKDRELAELRSGEPDLEGAVRLARERLALRAARGKGG
;
A
#
# COMPACT_ATOMS: atom_id res chain seq x y z
N PRO A 1 1.14 2.79 9.44
CA PRO A 1 -0.30 2.55 9.71
C PRO A 1 -1.30 3.32 8.82
N PRO A 2 -1.43 4.66 8.83
CA PRO A 2 -2.53 5.33 8.12
C PRO A 2 -2.39 5.25 6.59
N ALA A 3 -1.17 5.43 6.06
CA ALA A 3 -0.93 5.32 4.62
C ALA A 3 -1.27 3.95 4.02
N GLU A 4 -1.09 2.85 4.76
CA GLU A 4 -1.44 1.51 4.26
C GLU A 4 -2.95 1.36 4.11
N LYS A 5 -3.72 1.85 5.10
CA LYS A 5 -5.19 1.87 5.03
C LYS A 5 -5.69 2.78 3.91
N TYR A 6 -5.17 3.99 3.79
CA TYR A 6 -5.55 4.91 2.71
C TYR A 6 -5.22 4.40 1.32
N LEU A 7 -4.09 3.69 1.19
CA LEU A 7 -3.76 3.01 -0.05
C LEU A 7 -4.82 1.94 -0.36
N LEU A 8 -5.07 1.01 0.56
CA LEU A 8 -6.07 -0.06 0.38
C LEU A 8 -7.46 0.49 0.06
N LEU A 9 -7.89 1.56 0.72
CA LEU A 9 -9.14 2.26 0.41
C LEU A 9 -9.17 2.72 -1.05
N SER A 10 -8.09 3.33 -1.53
CA SER A 10 -8.00 3.79 -2.92
C SER A 10 -8.03 2.62 -3.91
N LEU A 11 -7.36 1.51 -3.57
CA LEU A 11 -7.34 0.30 -4.40
C LEU A 11 -8.72 -0.37 -4.52
N LEU A 12 -9.50 -0.37 -3.44
CA LEU A 12 -10.87 -0.88 -3.42
C LEU A 12 -11.80 -0.04 -4.31
N ARG A 13 -11.55 1.26 -4.44
CA ARG A 13 -12.42 2.20 -5.18
C ARG A 13 -12.10 2.28 -6.67
N LYS A 14 -10.83 2.17 -7.06
CA LYS A 14 -10.38 2.41 -8.44
C LYS A 14 -9.51 1.27 -8.95
N ARG A 15 -10.02 0.53 -9.94
CA ARG A 15 -9.28 -0.57 -10.59
C ARG A 15 -7.93 -0.12 -11.16
N GLU A 16 -7.88 1.08 -11.73
CA GLU A 16 -6.65 1.70 -12.26
C GLU A 16 -5.56 1.89 -11.20
N HIS A 17 -5.94 2.17 -9.94
CA HIS A 17 -5.00 2.31 -8.84
C HIS A 17 -4.38 0.97 -8.47
N LEU A 18 -5.17 -0.11 -8.48
CA LEU A 18 -4.67 -1.46 -8.23
C LEU A 18 -3.76 -1.96 -9.34
N ALA A 19 -4.13 -1.72 -10.60
CA ALA A 19 -3.27 -2.03 -11.76
C ALA A 19 -1.91 -1.32 -11.65
N ARG A 20 -1.91 -0.06 -11.21
CA ARG A 20 -0.68 0.69 -10.99
C ARG A 20 0.10 0.17 -9.78
N ALA A 21 -0.56 -0.04 -8.64
CA ALA A 21 0.07 -0.53 -7.42
C ALA A 21 0.80 -1.87 -7.64
N ARG A 22 0.21 -2.79 -8.44
CA ARG A 22 0.82 -4.07 -8.84
C ARG A 22 2.21 -3.95 -9.46
N SER A 23 2.51 -2.81 -10.10
CA SER A 23 3.82 -2.56 -10.73
C SER A 23 4.82 -1.84 -9.82
N GLU A 24 4.37 -1.34 -8.67
CA GLU A 24 5.15 -0.42 -7.83
C GLU A 24 5.42 -0.93 -6.42
N ILE A 25 4.60 -1.86 -5.89
CA ILE A 25 4.71 -2.42 -4.54
C ILE A 25 4.41 -3.92 -4.51
N VAL A 26 4.89 -4.58 -3.46
CA VAL A 26 4.64 -6.00 -3.15
C VAL A 26 4.03 -6.14 -1.76
N PRO A 27 3.39 -7.29 -1.42
CA PRO A 27 2.81 -7.51 -0.09
C PRO A 27 3.79 -7.26 1.08
N GLU A 28 5.06 -7.56 0.90
CA GLU A 28 6.11 -7.39 1.92
C GLU A 28 6.34 -5.92 2.29
N ASP A 29 5.96 -4.97 1.43
CA ASP A 29 6.07 -3.53 1.69
C ASP A 29 5.12 -3.08 2.82
N PHE A 30 4.01 -3.80 3.03
CA PHE A 30 3.08 -3.55 4.12
C PHE A 30 3.68 -3.97 5.46
N THR A 31 3.60 -3.09 6.46
CA THR A 31 4.08 -3.36 7.82
C THR A 31 3.00 -3.93 8.72
N VAL A 32 1.72 -3.65 8.41
CA VAL A 32 0.58 -4.16 9.18
C VAL A 32 0.13 -5.48 8.56
N PRO A 33 0.18 -6.62 9.28
CA PRO A 33 -0.17 -7.93 8.73
C PRO A 33 -1.57 -8.00 8.10
N ALA A 34 -2.58 -7.43 8.76
CA ALA A 34 -3.93 -7.36 8.22
C ALA A 34 -4.00 -6.58 6.89
N CYS A 35 -3.26 -5.47 6.76
CA CYS A 35 -3.22 -4.70 5.52
C CYS A 35 -2.51 -5.46 4.40
N ARG A 36 -1.42 -6.16 4.71
CA ARG A 36 -0.75 -7.07 3.78
C ARG A 36 -1.71 -8.12 3.24
N ARG A 37 -2.44 -8.79 4.13
CA ARG A 37 -3.34 -9.88 3.75
C ARG A 37 -4.51 -9.38 2.89
N ILE A 38 -5.05 -8.18 3.18
CA ILE A 38 -6.03 -7.52 2.30
C ILE A 38 -5.43 -7.26 0.92
N TYR A 39 -4.21 -6.75 0.84
CA TYR A 39 -3.55 -6.49 -0.44
C TYR A 39 -3.34 -7.78 -1.25
N GLU A 40 -2.89 -8.87 -0.62
CA GLU A 40 -2.76 -10.18 -1.26
C GLU A 40 -4.09 -10.66 -1.86
N VAL A 41 -5.19 -10.55 -1.11
CA VAL A 41 -6.52 -10.88 -1.63
C VAL A 41 -6.87 -9.99 -2.84
N LEU A 42 -6.62 -8.68 -2.77
CA LEU A 42 -6.86 -7.77 -3.90
C LEU A 42 -6.06 -8.16 -5.16
N LEU A 43 -4.85 -8.69 -4.97
CA LEU A 43 -4.01 -9.18 -6.07
C LEU A 43 -4.59 -10.45 -6.71
N GLU A 44 -5.24 -11.32 -5.94
CA GLU A 44 -5.83 -12.58 -6.40
C GLU A 44 -7.16 -12.40 -7.14
N LEU A 45 -7.89 -11.31 -6.88
CA LEU A 45 -9.18 -11.05 -7.54
C LEU A 45 -9.01 -10.86 -9.05
N ASP A 46 -9.86 -11.55 -9.80
CA ASP A 46 -10.05 -11.28 -11.22
C ASP A 46 -10.84 -9.98 -11.43
N ASP A 47 -10.83 -9.45 -12.66
CA ASP A 47 -11.50 -8.19 -12.96
C ASP A 47 -13.04 -8.26 -12.85
N ALA A 48 -13.64 -9.45 -12.95
CA ALA A 48 -15.09 -9.64 -12.85
C ALA A 48 -15.57 -9.66 -11.39
N GLN A 49 -14.76 -10.23 -10.48
CA GLN A 49 -14.99 -10.24 -9.03
C GLN A 49 -14.87 -8.85 -8.40
N ARG A 50 -14.25 -7.89 -9.11
CA ARG A 50 -14.09 -6.50 -8.65
C ARG A 50 -15.29 -5.61 -8.96
N GLU A 51 -16.11 -5.95 -9.95
CA GLU A 51 -17.29 -5.15 -10.30
C GLU A 51 -18.42 -5.28 -9.25
N ALA A 52 -18.32 -6.28 -8.37
CA ALA A 52 -19.20 -6.48 -7.22
C ALA A 52 -18.37 -6.42 -5.92
N PRO A 53 -18.08 -5.23 -5.36
CA PRO A 53 -17.37 -5.10 -4.08
C PRO A 53 -18.08 -5.84 -2.93
N ASP A 54 -19.40 -6.03 -3.01
CA ASP A 54 -20.18 -6.88 -2.09
C ASP A 54 -19.77 -8.36 -2.13
N GLY A 55 -19.11 -8.79 -3.20
CA GLY A 55 -18.61 -10.13 -3.45
C GLY A 55 -17.16 -10.37 -3.02
N LEU A 56 -16.53 -9.40 -2.35
CA LEU A 56 -15.21 -9.58 -1.71
C LEU A 56 -15.37 -10.59 -0.55
N VAL A 57 -15.45 -11.88 -0.88
CA VAL A 57 -15.50 -12.97 0.12
C VAL A 57 -14.09 -13.11 0.70
N MET A 58 -13.75 -12.20 1.60
CA MET A 58 -12.54 -12.30 2.40
C MET A 58 -12.70 -13.40 3.45
N ASP A 59 -11.59 -14.06 3.76
CA ASP A 59 -11.54 -15.09 4.78
C ASP A 59 -12.11 -14.54 6.11
N ARG A 60 -13.22 -15.12 6.55
CA ARG A 60 -13.94 -14.71 7.77
C ARG A 60 -13.24 -15.21 9.04
N SER A 61 -12.17 -16.00 8.90
CA SER A 61 -11.44 -16.55 10.04
C SER A 61 -10.42 -15.58 10.66
N ASP A 62 -10.10 -14.47 9.99
CA ASP A 62 -9.19 -13.44 10.50
C ASP A 62 -9.93 -12.18 11.00
N PRO A 63 -10.17 -12.04 12.32
CA PRO A 63 -10.91 -10.91 12.87
C PRO A 63 -10.18 -9.56 12.73
N GLU A 64 -8.85 -9.56 12.64
CA GLU A 64 -8.06 -8.32 12.51
C GLU A 64 -8.20 -7.75 11.09
N MET A 65 -8.12 -8.63 10.08
CA MET A 65 -8.44 -8.30 8.70
C MET A 65 -9.86 -7.75 8.56
N GLN A 66 -10.85 -8.43 9.17
CA GLN A 66 -12.25 -8.00 9.12
C GLN A 66 -12.45 -6.61 9.74
N GLY A 67 -11.75 -6.33 10.86
CA GLY A 67 -11.78 -5.01 11.50
C GLY A 67 -11.24 -3.91 10.58
N VAL A 68 -10.09 -4.15 9.93
CA VAL A 68 -9.53 -3.18 8.98
C VAL A 68 -10.43 -3.01 7.76
N LEU A 69 -10.96 -4.09 7.19
CA LEU A 69 -11.87 -4.01 6.05
C LEU A 69 -13.14 -3.22 6.38
N ALA A 70 -13.75 -3.49 7.54
CA ALA A 70 -14.93 -2.76 7.99
C ALA A 70 -14.64 -1.26 8.15
N GLU A 71 -13.47 -0.89 8.71
CA GLU A 71 -13.05 0.51 8.81
C GLU A 71 -12.88 1.16 7.43
N LEU A 72 -12.32 0.44 6.45
CA LEU A 72 -12.17 0.94 5.08
C LEU A 72 -13.52 1.17 4.40
N LEU A 73 -14.45 0.20 4.50
CA LEU A 73 -15.78 0.29 3.91
C LEU A 73 -16.64 1.37 4.57
N LEU A 74 -16.52 1.57 5.88
CA LEU A 74 -17.24 2.65 6.59
C LEU A 74 -16.66 4.05 6.30
N SER A 75 -15.44 4.13 5.78
CA SER A 75 -14.79 5.40 5.39
C SER A 75 -15.21 5.89 3.99
N GLU A 76 -16.16 5.21 3.34
CA GLU A 76 -16.59 5.46 1.96
C GLU A 76 -17.07 6.89 1.70
N GLU A 77 -17.68 7.56 2.66
CA GLU A 77 -18.42 8.82 2.41
C GLU A 77 -17.52 10.06 2.28
N SER A 78 -16.27 10.03 2.75
CA SER A 78 -15.48 11.26 2.97
C SER A 78 -14.45 11.62 1.90
N LEU A 79 -14.10 10.73 0.96
CA LEU A 79 -12.86 10.86 0.15
C LEU A 79 -13.04 10.77 -1.38
N ALA A 80 -14.28 10.83 -1.89
CA ALA A 80 -14.58 10.60 -3.30
C ALA A 80 -13.79 11.54 -4.26
N ASP A 81 -13.62 12.81 -3.88
CA ASP A 81 -12.97 13.82 -4.73
C ASP A 81 -11.43 13.83 -4.61
N GLU A 82 -10.87 13.27 -3.53
CA GLU A 82 -9.41 13.29 -3.26
C GLU A 82 -8.71 11.96 -3.52
N THR A 83 -9.44 10.94 -3.99
CA THR A 83 -8.96 9.56 -4.08
C THR A 83 -7.64 9.42 -4.87
N ASP A 84 -7.39 10.23 -5.91
CA ASP A 84 -6.15 10.17 -6.70
C ASP A 84 -4.94 10.80 -6.02
N TRP A 85 -5.15 11.84 -5.23
CA TRP A 85 -4.08 12.43 -4.43
C TRP A 85 -3.73 11.52 -3.26
N ILE A 86 -4.75 11.01 -2.56
CA ILE A 86 -4.61 10.07 -1.44
C ILE A 86 -3.88 8.80 -1.90
N PHE A 87 -4.25 8.25 -3.05
CA PHE A 87 -3.55 7.11 -3.64
C PHE A 87 -2.07 7.41 -3.87
N ARG A 88 -1.74 8.53 -4.51
CA ARG A 88 -0.35 8.91 -4.82
C ARG A 88 0.47 9.12 -3.56
N ASP A 89 -0.03 9.88 -2.59
CA ASP A 89 0.69 10.12 -1.32
C ASP A 89 0.90 8.81 -0.55
N SER A 90 -0.16 8.00 -0.44
CA SER A 90 -0.13 6.76 0.31
C SER A 90 0.79 5.71 -0.33
N LEU A 91 0.79 5.59 -1.66
CA LEU A 91 1.69 4.71 -2.40
C LEU A 91 3.15 5.12 -2.18
N LEU A 92 3.47 6.41 -2.30
CA LEU A 92 4.82 6.91 -2.04
C LEU A 92 5.25 6.65 -0.59
N ALA A 93 4.35 6.84 0.37
CA ALA A 93 4.62 6.62 1.78
C ALA A 93 4.89 5.15 2.12
N VAL A 94 4.17 4.20 1.49
CA VAL A 94 4.42 2.76 1.65
C VAL A 94 5.79 2.40 1.07
N ARG A 95 6.09 2.88 -0.14
CA ARG A 95 7.40 2.65 -0.80
C ARG A 95 8.57 3.24 -0.02
N GLU A 96 8.42 4.44 0.53
CA GLU A 96 9.46 5.08 1.35
C GLU A 96 9.79 4.21 2.57
N ARG A 97 8.78 3.67 3.26
CA ARG A 97 8.97 2.79 4.41
C ARG A 97 9.61 1.45 4.05
N ALA A 98 9.24 0.87 2.91
CA ALA A 98 9.89 -0.35 2.42
C ALA A 98 11.39 -0.11 2.23
N LYS A 99 11.77 1.01 1.59
CA LYS A 99 13.18 1.40 1.43
C LYS A 99 13.90 1.68 2.74
N ASP A 100 13.21 2.28 3.72
CA ASP A 100 13.76 2.44 5.07
C ASP A 100 14.09 1.10 5.74
N ARG A 101 13.25 0.09 5.53
CA ARG A 101 13.47 -1.26 6.07
C ARG A 101 14.65 -1.95 5.39
N GLU A 102 14.69 -1.94 4.06
CA GLU A 102 15.83 -2.49 3.28
C GLU A 102 17.16 -1.83 3.71
N LEU A 103 17.16 -0.50 3.93
CA LEU A 103 18.33 0.22 4.44
C LEU A 103 18.73 -0.19 5.86
N ALA A 104 17.75 -0.41 6.74
CA ALA A 104 18.00 -0.85 8.10
C ALA A 104 18.59 -2.27 8.14
N GLU A 105 18.07 -3.17 7.30
CA GLU A 105 18.56 -4.54 7.13
C GLU A 105 20.00 -4.56 6.62
N LEU A 106 20.34 -3.78 5.58
CA LEU A 106 21.71 -3.66 5.09
C LEU A 106 22.69 -3.16 6.16
N ARG A 107 22.26 -2.23 7.02
CA ARG A 107 23.10 -1.73 8.12
C ARG A 107 23.38 -2.78 9.20
N SER A 108 22.51 -3.78 9.32
CA SER A 108 22.65 -4.89 10.26
C SER A 108 23.42 -6.08 9.69
N GLY A 109 23.60 -6.13 8.37
CA GLY A 109 24.28 -7.20 7.64
C GLY A 109 25.73 -6.87 7.25
N GLU A 110 26.26 -7.60 6.27
CA GLU A 110 27.57 -7.32 5.69
C GLU A 110 27.60 -5.93 5.02
N PRO A 111 28.75 -5.23 5.02
CA PRO A 111 28.85 -3.88 4.49
C PRO A 111 28.72 -3.86 2.95
N ASP A 112 27.49 -3.73 2.45
CA ASP A 112 27.19 -3.37 1.06
C ASP A 112 26.98 -1.85 0.92
N LEU A 113 28.09 -1.14 0.72
CA LEU A 113 28.08 0.31 0.54
C LEU A 113 27.38 0.75 -0.75
N GLU A 114 27.48 -0.04 -1.82
CA GLU A 114 26.88 0.32 -3.11
C GLU A 114 25.36 0.18 -3.07
N GLY A 115 24.86 -0.93 -2.51
CA GLY A 115 23.44 -1.12 -2.23
C GLY A 115 22.87 -0.06 -1.29
N ALA A 116 23.58 0.28 -0.22
CA ALA A 116 23.16 1.32 0.72
C ALA A 116 23.04 2.71 0.04
N VAL A 117 24.01 3.09 -0.81
CA VAL A 117 23.97 4.36 -1.54
C VAL A 117 22.83 4.39 -2.54
N ARG A 118 22.60 3.31 -3.28
CA ARG A 118 21.50 3.19 -4.23
C ARG A 118 20.14 3.37 -3.54
N LEU A 119 19.89 2.61 -2.47
CA LEU A 119 18.63 2.69 -1.73
C LEU A 119 18.42 4.05 -1.07
N ALA A 120 19.48 4.68 -0.56
CA ALA A 120 19.39 6.04 0.00
C ALA A 120 18.97 7.07 -1.05
N ARG A 121 19.45 6.95 -2.29
CA ARG A 121 19.05 7.81 -3.41
C ARG A 121 17.59 7.57 -3.81
N GLU A 122 17.18 6.31 -3.93
CA GLU A 122 15.79 5.94 -4.21
C GLU A 122 14.84 6.51 -3.15
N ARG A 123 15.18 6.36 -1.86
CA ARG A 123 14.40 6.94 -0.75
C ARG A 123 14.29 8.46 -0.85
N LEU A 124 15.41 9.14 -1.12
CA LEU A 124 15.41 10.60 -1.25
C LEU A 124 14.51 11.07 -2.39
N ALA A 125 14.52 10.35 -3.52
CA ALA A 125 13.65 10.65 -4.65
C ALA A 125 12.16 10.49 -4.29
N LEU A 126 11.79 9.42 -3.58
CA LEU A 126 10.42 9.20 -3.11
C LEU A 126 9.95 10.32 -2.17
N ARG A 127 10.80 10.71 -1.21
CA ARG A 127 10.50 11.79 -0.27
C ARG A 127 10.35 13.15 -0.97
N ALA A 128 11.21 13.43 -1.94
CA ALA A 128 11.13 14.64 -2.74
C ALA A 128 9.85 14.68 -3.60
N ALA A 129 9.43 13.55 -4.16
CA ALA A 129 8.18 13.44 -4.91
C ALA A 129 6.96 13.72 -4.03
N ARG A 130 6.99 13.22 -2.78
CA ARG A 130 5.92 13.43 -1.81
C ARG A 130 5.79 14.90 -1.37
N GLY A 131 6.92 15.60 -1.19
CA GLY A 131 6.95 17.00 -0.79
C GLY A 131 6.54 18.03 -1.86
N LYS A 132 6.40 17.62 -3.13
CA LYS A 132 6.00 18.51 -4.25
C LYS A 132 4.49 18.49 -4.54
N GLY A 133 3.72 17.66 -3.84
CA GLY A 133 2.28 17.48 -4.05
C GLY A 133 1.37 18.20 -3.06
N GLY A 134 1.88 19.22 -2.37
CA GLY A 134 1.15 20.06 -1.40
C GLY A 134 1.10 21.52 -1.82
#